data_AF-M0EAV2-F1
#
_entry.id   AF-M0EAV2-F1
#
_cell.length_a   1.000
_cell.length_b   1.000
_cell.length_c   1.000
_cell.angle_alpha   90.00
_cell.angle_beta   90.00
_cell.angle_gamma   90.00
#
_symmetry.space_group_name_H-M   'P 1'
#
loop_
_entity.id
_entity.type
_entity.pdbx_description
1 polymer ?
#
loop_
_entity_poly.entity_id
_entity_poly.type
_entity_poly.pdbx_seq_one_letter_code
_entity_poly.pdbx_strand_id
1 'polypeptide(L)' 'MRCHYCDREATYEAEQGGVVVGLCESHFKQRVEELAESDELAELRDRIDIESSE' A
#
# COMPACT_ATOMS: atom_id res chain seq x y z
N MET A 1 -3.37 1.76 -18.27
CA MET A 1 -2.18 1.85 -17.39
C MET A 1 -1.67 0.45 -17.09
N ARG A 2 -0.37 0.25 -16.88
CA ARG A 2 0.22 -1.08 -16.66
C ARG A 2 0.86 -1.19 -15.28
N CYS A 3 0.83 -2.39 -14.73
CA CYS A 3 1.43 -2.70 -13.44
C CYS A 3 2.94 -2.52 -13.52
N HIS A 4 3.51 -1.74 -12.60
CA HIS A 4 4.95 -1.49 -12.55
C HIS A 4 5.79 -2.77 -12.41
N TYR A 5 5.26 -3.81 -11.74
CA TYR A 5 6.02 -5.03 -11.40
C TYR A 5 5.95 -6.15 -12.45
N CYS A 6 4.81 -6.31 -13.11
CA CYS A 6 4.61 -7.43 -14.06
C CYS A 6 4.06 -7.00 -15.41
N ASP A 7 3.93 -5.69 -15.63
CA ASP A 7 3.53 -5.10 -16.91
C ASP A 7 2.11 -5.52 -17.38
N ARG A 8 1.37 -6.27 -16.56
CA ARG A 8 -0.06 -6.61 -16.75
C ARG A 8 -0.95 -5.38 -16.60
N GLU A 9 -2.21 -5.48 -16.97
CA GLU A 9 -3.19 -4.42 -16.74
C GLU A 9 -3.22 -4.03 -15.25
N ALA A 10 -3.11 -2.73 -14.98
CA ALA A 10 -3.21 -2.21 -13.62
C ALA A 10 -4.67 -1.92 -13.27
N THR A 11 -5.04 -2.30 -12.05
CA THR A 11 -6.37 -2.10 -11.46
C THR A 11 -6.38 -0.89 -10.53
N TYR A 12 -5.22 -0.56 -9.95
CA TYR A 12 -5.03 0.51 -8.98
C TYR A 12 -3.96 1.48 -9.46
N GLU A 13 -4.10 2.73 -9.04
CA GLU A 13 -3.16 3.81 -9.31
C GLU A 13 -2.65 4.37 -7.97
N ALA A 14 -1.34 4.57 -7.87
CA ALA A 14 -0.70 5.24 -6.73
C ALA A 14 0.09 6.45 -7.22
N GLU A 15 -0.16 7.61 -6.61
CA GLU A 15 0.55 8.85 -6.90
C GLU A 15 1.42 9.25 -5.69
N GLN A 16 2.67 9.63 -5.96
CA GLN A 16 3.52 10.27 -4.96
C GLN A 16 4.40 11.33 -5.63
N GLY A 17 4.25 12.59 -5.20
CA GLY A 17 5.11 13.69 -5.65
C GLY A 17 5.06 13.92 -7.16
N GLY A 18 3.90 13.69 -7.79
CA GLY A 18 3.73 13.79 -9.23
C GLY A 18 4.20 12.58 -10.04
N VAL A 19 4.65 11.50 -9.39
CA VAL A 19 4.91 10.21 -10.04
C VAL A 19 3.70 9.32 -9.87
N VAL A 20 3.14 8.86 -10.98
CA VAL A 20 1.97 7.97 -11.02
C VAL A 20 2.42 6.58 -11.45
N VAL A 21 2.10 5.55 -10.66
CA VAL A 21 2.38 4.15 -10.98
C VAL A 21 1.12 3.31 -10.92
N GLY A 22 1.01 2.34 -11.83
CA GLY A 22 -0.07 1.36 -11.85
C GLY A 22 0.31 0.10 -11.07
N LEU A 23 -0.66 -0.51 -10.39
CA LEU A 23 -0.54 -1.80 -9.70
C LEU A 23 -1.69 -2.73 -10.08
N CYS A 24 -1.39 -4.01 -10.30
CA CYS A 24 -2.42 -5.03 -10.36
C CYS A 24 -2.81 -5.49 -8.95
N GLU A 25 -3.97 -6.12 -8.81
CA GLU A 25 -4.50 -6.58 -7.53
C GLU A 25 -3.52 -7.44 -6.72
N SER A 26 -2.82 -8.38 -7.38
CA SER A 26 -1.85 -9.26 -6.71
C SER A 26 -0.70 -8.48 -6.06
N HIS A 27 -0.11 -7.52 -6.78
CA HIS A 27 1.03 -6.75 -6.27
C HIS A 27 0.61 -5.71 -5.25
N PHE A 28 -0.58 -5.13 -5.41
CA PHE A 28 -1.13 -4.24 -4.40
C PHE A 28 -1.35 -4.98 -3.08
N LYS A 29 -1.98 -6.17 -3.12
CA LYS A 29 -2.21 -7.00 -1.94
C LYS A 29 -0.90 -7.37 -1.25
N GLN A 30 0.08 -7.87 -2.00
CA GLN A 30 1.39 -8.22 -1.46
C GLN A 30 2.06 -7.02 -0.79
N ARG A 31 2.04 -5.82 -1.41
CA ARG A 31 2.66 -4.63 -0.83
C ARG A 31 1.99 -4.18 0.46
N VAL A 32 0.66 -4.27 0.53
CA VAL A 32 -0.11 -3.96 1.74
C VAL A 32 0.15 -4.98 2.85
N GLU A 33 0.28 -6.26 2.51
CA GLU A 33 0.63 -7.32 3.45
C GLU A 33 2.04 -7.10 4.01
N GLU A 34 3.05 -6.88 3.15
CA GLU A 34 4.42 -6.58 3.58
C GLU A 34 4.51 -5.34 4.48
N LEU A 35 3.70 -4.32 4.19
CA LEU A 35 3.56 -3.14 5.03
C LEU A 35 2.99 -3.54 6.39
N ALA A 36 1.86 -4.27 6.44
CA ALA A 36 1.25 -4.71 7.69
C ALA A 36 2.13 -5.64 8.54
N GLU A 37 3.02 -6.40 7.89
CA GLU A 37 3.99 -7.31 8.52
C GLU A 37 5.29 -6.61 8.94
N SER A 38 5.54 -5.39 8.49
CA SER A 38 6.74 -4.65 8.87
C SER A 38 6.57 -4.04 10.28
N ASP A 39 7.57 -4.23 11.14
CA ASP A 39 7.63 -3.68 12.51
C ASP A 39 7.29 -2.17 12.53
N GLU A 40 7.65 -1.43 11.47
CA GLU A 40 7.35 0.00 11.28
C GLU A 40 5.84 0.35 11.30
N LEU A 41 4.97 -0.57 10.90
CA LEU A 41 3.53 -0.40 10.94
C LEU A 41 2.92 -0.89 12.27
N ALA A 42 3.59 -1.80 12.97
CA ALA A 42 3.25 -2.18 14.34
C ALA A 42 3.51 -1.03 15.32
N GLU A 43 4.65 -0.34 15.18
CA GLU A 43 4.97 0.88 15.96
C GLU A 43 4.09 2.09 15.59
N LEU A 44 3.56 2.14 14.35
CA LEU A 44 2.51 3.11 13.98
C LEU A 44 1.14 2.72 14.56
N ARG A 45 0.78 1.43 14.62
CA ARG A 45 -0.48 0.93 15.21
C ARG A 45 -0.56 1.26 16.70
N ASP A 46 0.52 1.04 17.44
CA ASP A 46 0.64 1.40 18.87
C ASP A 46 0.38 2.89 19.12
N ARG A 47 0.72 3.73 18.13
CA ARG A 47 0.58 5.18 18.18
C ARG A 47 -0.76 5.71 17.64
N ILE A 48 -1.50 4.89 16.88
CA ILE A 48 -2.85 5.16 16.34
C ILE A 48 -3.93 4.51 17.22
N ASP A 49 -3.59 3.64 18.16
CA ASP A 49 -4.45 3.20 19.30
C ASP A 49 -4.65 4.34 20.34
N ILE A 50 -4.71 5.57 19.85
CA ILE A 50 -5.11 6.79 20.53
C ILE A 50 -6.07 7.42 19.52
N GLU A 51 -7.36 7.51 19.84
CA GLU A 51 -8.47 7.94 18.96
C GLU A 51 -9.26 6.81 18.28
N SER A 52 -9.72 5.84 19.07
CA SER A 52 -11.04 5.22 18.89
C SER A 52 -11.81 5.24 20.21
N SER A 53 -12.03 6.45 20.71
CA SER A 53 -13.18 6.77 21.56
C SER A 53 -14.23 7.40 20.64
N GLU A 54 -15.45 6.87 20.71
CA GLU A 54 -16.73 7.33 20.08
C GLU A 54 -17.22 6.61 18.82
#